data_AF-A0A915J336-F1
#
_entry.id   AF-A0A915J336-F1
#
_cell.length_a   1.000
_cell.length_b   1.000
_cell.length_c   1.000
_cell.angle_alpha   90.00
_cell.angle_beta   90.00
_cell.angle_gamma   90.00
#
_symmetry.space_group_name_H-M   'P 1'
#
loop_
_entity.id
_entity.type
_entity.pdbx_description
1 polymer ?
#
loop_
_entity_poly.entity_id
_entity_poly.type
_entity_poly.pdbx_seq_one_letter_code
_entity_poly.pdbx_strand_id
1 'polypeptide(L)'
;MNIRCATPEDLMNTQHCNLLCLPENYQMKYYLYHGLSWPQLSYVAEDDNKRVVGYVLAKILPSVNRCREEDSDDDPHGHITSLAVKRSYRRLGLAQKLMDQTARAMIETFNAKYVSLHVRVSNRAALNLYANTLGFQINEIEPKYYADGEDAYAMRRDLVSFAKQNNIEPGDPESFWKTKPGAEDKKNI
;
A
#
# COMPACT_ATOMS: atom_id res chain seq x y z
N MET A 1 19.03 0.17 11.88
CA MET A 1 17.80 -0.15 11.13
C MET A 1 17.98 0.17 9.66
N ASN A 2 17.89 -0.85 8.82
CA ASN A 2 18.01 -0.76 7.36
C ASN A 2 16.64 -0.96 6.71
N ILE A 3 16.31 -0.19 5.66
CA ILE A 3 15.10 -0.41 4.84
C ILE A 3 15.57 -0.67 3.41
N ARG A 4 15.09 -1.77 2.83
CA ARG A 4 15.47 -2.19 1.48
C ARG A 4 14.33 -2.92 0.79
N CYS A 5 14.41 -3.03 -0.53
CA CYS A 5 13.52 -3.87 -1.31
C CYS A 5 13.60 -5.32 -0.82
N ALA A 6 12.45 -5.98 -0.73
CA ALA A 6 12.35 -7.37 -0.33
C ALA A 6 12.88 -8.28 -1.44
N THR A 7 13.58 -9.33 -1.06
CA THR A 7 14.03 -10.39 -1.97
C THR A 7 13.25 -11.69 -1.69
N PRO A 8 13.30 -12.68 -2.59
CA PRO A 8 12.68 -13.98 -2.33
C PRO A 8 13.14 -14.66 -1.02
N GLU A 9 14.36 -14.40 -0.57
CA GLU A 9 14.91 -14.93 0.69
C GLU A 9 14.20 -14.35 1.92
N ASP A 10 13.59 -13.17 1.80
CA ASP A 10 12.88 -12.51 2.90
C ASP A 10 11.46 -13.06 3.11
N LEU A 11 10.89 -13.81 2.15
CA LEU A 11 9.46 -14.15 2.16
C LEU A 11 9.07 -15.02 3.37
N MET A 12 9.94 -15.94 3.78
CA MET A 12 9.74 -16.73 5.00
C MET A 12 9.74 -15.84 6.25
N ASN A 13 10.69 -14.91 6.34
CA ASN A 13 10.78 -13.99 7.49
C ASN A 13 9.61 -12.98 7.51
N THR A 14 9.13 -12.59 6.34
CA THR A 14 7.96 -11.74 6.15
C THR A 14 6.70 -12.45 6.63
N GLN A 15 6.48 -13.70 6.20
CA GLN A 15 5.36 -14.52 6.69
C GLN A 15 5.44 -14.74 8.20
N HIS A 16 6.62 -15.02 8.74
CA HIS A 16 6.80 -15.14 10.19
C HIS A 16 6.45 -13.83 10.92
N CYS A 17 6.84 -12.68 10.38
CA CYS A 17 6.48 -11.39 10.95
C CYS A 17 4.97 -11.12 10.88
N ASN A 18 4.29 -11.52 9.80
CA ASN A 18 2.83 -11.42 9.64
C ASN A 18 2.11 -12.21 10.74
N LEU A 19 2.46 -13.49 10.90
CA LEU A 19 1.89 -14.40 11.92
C LEU A 19 2.02 -13.87 13.35
N LEU A 20 3.10 -13.15 13.65
CA LEU A 20 3.33 -12.56 14.97
C LEU A 20 2.55 -11.26 15.21
N CYS A 21 2.14 -10.56 14.15
CA CYS A 21 1.65 -9.18 14.23
C CYS A 21 0.19 -9.01 13.87
N LEU A 22 -0.37 -9.89 13.02
CA LEU A 22 -1.67 -9.70 12.38
C LEU A 22 -2.52 -10.98 12.46
N PRO A 23 -3.86 -10.85 12.63
CA PRO A 23 -4.77 -11.98 12.57
C PRO A 23 -5.01 -12.47 11.12
N GLU A 24 -4.93 -11.58 10.13
CA GLU A 24 -5.06 -11.93 8.72
C GLU A 24 -3.75 -12.50 8.17
N ASN A 25 -3.79 -13.81 7.83
CA ASN A 25 -2.63 -14.58 7.41
C ASN A 25 -2.80 -15.15 6.01
N TYR A 26 -1.68 -15.34 5.31
CA TYR A 26 -1.64 -15.84 3.94
C TYR A 26 -0.74 -17.06 3.80
N GLN A 27 -1.09 -17.91 2.82
CA GLN A 27 -0.26 -19.04 2.42
C GLN A 27 1.00 -18.56 1.68
N MET A 28 2.10 -19.31 1.74
CA MET A 28 3.39 -18.93 1.12
C MET A 28 3.26 -18.65 -0.39
N LYS A 29 2.37 -19.37 -1.09
CA LYS A 29 2.06 -19.12 -2.51
C LYS A 29 1.66 -17.66 -2.80
N TYR A 30 1.01 -17.00 -1.85
CA TYR A 30 0.56 -15.62 -2.01
C TYR A 30 1.72 -14.63 -1.83
N TYR A 31 2.66 -14.91 -0.93
CA TYR A 31 3.91 -14.15 -0.82
C TYR A 31 4.77 -14.29 -2.07
N LEU A 32 4.92 -15.52 -2.59
CA LEU A 32 5.62 -15.79 -3.85
C LEU A 32 4.96 -15.07 -5.02
N TYR A 33 3.62 -15.09 -5.11
CA TYR A 33 2.88 -14.37 -6.14
C TYR A 33 3.23 -12.88 -6.17
N HIS A 34 3.29 -12.21 -5.02
CA HIS A 34 3.70 -10.80 -4.92
C HIS A 34 5.16 -10.61 -5.31
N GLY A 35 6.07 -11.40 -4.74
CA GLY A 35 7.51 -11.27 -4.98
C GLY A 35 7.93 -11.57 -6.42
N LEU A 36 7.16 -12.37 -7.15
CA LEU A 36 7.42 -12.70 -8.55
C LEU A 36 6.71 -11.74 -9.53
N SER A 37 5.54 -11.21 -9.15
CA SER A 37 4.75 -10.33 -10.03
C SER A 37 5.15 -8.86 -9.92
N TRP A 38 5.49 -8.40 -8.71
CA TRP A 38 5.90 -7.01 -8.43
C TRP A 38 7.09 -6.96 -7.47
N PRO A 39 8.27 -7.50 -7.86
CA PRO A 39 9.45 -7.57 -6.99
C PRO A 39 9.91 -6.21 -6.46
N GLN A 40 9.58 -5.11 -7.15
CA GLN A 40 9.99 -3.74 -6.79
C GLN A 40 9.13 -3.11 -5.68
N LEU A 41 7.95 -3.67 -5.36
CA LEU A 41 6.96 -2.98 -4.53
C LEU A 41 6.98 -3.37 -3.06
N SER A 42 7.56 -4.51 -2.72
CA SER A 42 7.58 -4.97 -1.33
C SER A 42 8.91 -4.59 -0.69
N TYR A 43 8.86 -4.08 0.53
CA TYR A 43 10.04 -3.63 1.28
C TYR A 43 10.08 -4.29 2.65
N VAL A 44 11.30 -4.49 3.15
CA VAL A 44 11.56 -4.99 4.51
C VAL A 44 12.37 -3.98 5.30
N ALA A 45 12.11 -3.94 6.60
CA ALA A 45 12.92 -3.26 7.59
C ALA A 45 13.69 -4.31 8.41
N GLU A 46 15.01 -4.14 8.50
CA GLU A 46 15.92 -5.05 9.20
C GLU A 46 16.61 -4.35 10.36
N ASP A 47 16.85 -5.11 11.43
CA ASP A 47 17.75 -4.66 12.49
C ASP A 47 19.23 -4.88 12.13
N ASP A 48 20.12 -4.48 13.02
CA ASP A 48 21.57 -4.55 12.78
C ASP A 48 22.09 -6.00 12.71
N ASN A 49 21.29 -6.96 13.18
CA ASN A 49 21.55 -8.40 13.06
C ASN A 49 20.90 -9.01 11.81
N LYS A 50 20.46 -8.19 10.84
CA LYS A 50 19.80 -8.64 9.59
C LYS A 50 18.50 -9.41 9.80
N ARG A 51 17.82 -9.22 10.93
CA ARG A 51 16.51 -9.84 11.17
C ARG A 51 15.42 -8.92 10.66
N VAL A 52 14.46 -9.46 9.91
CA VAL A 52 13.26 -8.71 9.51
C VAL A 52 12.44 -8.35 10.75
N VAL A 53 12.23 -7.05 10.94
CA VAL A 53 11.48 -6.47 12.07
C VAL A 53 10.21 -5.76 11.62
N GLY A 54 10.08 -5.49 10.33
CA GLY A 54 8.85 -5.03 9.71
C GLY A 54 8.90 -5.23 8.21
N TYR A 55 7.75 -5.17 7.56
CA TYR A 55 7.64 -5.32 6.12
C TYR A 55 6.38 -4.62 5.60
N VAL A 56 6.38 -4.38 4.30
CA VAL A 56 5.20 -4.03 3.51
C VAL A 56 5.14 -4.94 2.30
N LEU A 57 3.97 -5.51 2.06
CA LEU A 57 3.65 -6.36 0.93
C LEU A 57 2.63 -5.63 0.06
N ALA A 58 2.98 -5.39 -1.20
CA ALA A 58 2.19 -4.55 -2.09
C ALA A 58 2.13 -5.10 -3.51
N LYS A 59 1.10 -4.70 -4.24
CA LYS A 59 0.83 -5.11 -5.62
C LYS A 59 0.25 -3.96 -6.44
N ILE A 60 0.22 -4.13 -7.77
CA ILE A 60 -0.59 -3.29 -8.66
C ILE A 60 -1.90 -4.01 -8.97
N LEU A 61 -3.01 -3.29 -8.86
CA LEU A 61 -4.30 -3.72 -9.38
C LEU A 61 -4.46 -3.16 -10.80
N PRO A 62 -4.78 -4.02 -11.79
CA PRO A 62 -5.01 -3.56 -13.15
C PRO A 62 -6.29 -2.70 -13.21
N SER A 63 -6.36 -1.85 -14.22
CA SER A 63 -7.60 -1.16 -14.56
C SER A 63 -8.71 -2.19 -14.82
N VAL A 64 -9.84 -2.06 -14.13
CA VAL A 64 -10.95 -3.00 -14.22
C VAL A 64 -11.86 -2.63 -15.39
N ASN A 65 -11.34 -2.65 -16.62
CA ASN A 65 -12.15 -2.61 -17.83
C ASN A 65 -12.15 -3.97 -18.51
N ARG A 66 -12.98 -4.89 -18.03
CA ARG A 66 -13.38 -6.05 -18.87
C ARG A 66 -14.87 -6.37 -18.91
N CYS A 67 -15.77 -5.77 -18.11
CA CYS A 67 -17.16 -6.24 -18.10
C CYS A 67 -18.29 -5.21 -17.89
N ARG A 68 -18.07 -3.90 -17.75
CA ARG A 68 -19.19 -2.93 -17.64
C ARG A 68 -18.90 -1.65 -18.40
N GLU A 69 -19.78 -1.30 -19.33
CA GLU A 69 -19.72 -0.13 -20.23
C GLU A 69 -20.09 1.19 -19.52
N GLU A 70 -19.87 1.32 -18.22
CA GLU A 70 -20.24 2.53 -17.47
C GLU A 70 -19.10 2.96 -16.53
N ASP A 71 -18.31 3.92 -17.02
CA ASP A 71 -17.61 4.99 -16.27
C ASP A 71 -16.75 4.65 -15.04
N SER A 72 -16.04 3.53 -15.03
CA SER A 72 -14.89 3.39 -14.12
C SER A 72 -13.63 2.98 -14.86
N ASP A 73 -13.08 3.89 -15.67
CA ASP A 73 -11.65 3.91 -16.01
C ASP A 73 -10.85 4.14 -14.72
N ASP A 74 -10.79 3.16 -13.82
CA ASP A 74 -9.84 3.21 -12.72
C ASP A 74 -8.46 2.96 -13.34
N ASP A 75 -7.59 3.97 -13.36
CA ASP A 75 -6.22 3.80 -13.82
C ASP A 75 -5.53 2.71 -12.97
N PRO A 76 -4.50 2.00 -13.49
CA PRO A 76 -3.71 1.09 -12.69
C PRO A 76 -3.28 1.76 -11.38
N HIS A 77 -3.53 1.08 -10.26
CA HIS A 77 -3.30 1.65 -8.94
C HIS A 77 -2.61 0.66 -8.01
N GLY A 78 -1.90 1.22 -7.03
CA GLY A 78 -1.23 0.43 -6.01
C GLY A 78 -2.22 -0.11 -4.99
N HIS A 79 -1.92 -1.28 -4.42
CA HIS A 79 -2.66 -1.81 -3.29
C HIS A 79 -1.70 -2.34 -2.24
N ILE A 80 -1.91 -1.93 -0.98
CA ILE A 80 -1.17 -2.43 0.17
C ILE A 80 -1.89 -3.65 0.70
N THR A 81 -1.34 -4.83 0.40
CA THR A 81 -1.88 -6.10 0.87
C THR A 81 -1.63 -6.28 2.36
N SER A 82 -0.45 -5.92 2.86
CA SER A 82 -0.12 -6.13 4.27
C SER A 82 1.02 -5.22 4.72
N LEU A 83 0.92 -4.70 5.95
CA LEU A 83 1.94 -3.88 6.59
C LEU A 83 2.04 -4.30 8.05
N ALA A 84 3.23 -4.68 8.50
CA ALA A 84 3.45 -5.00 9.91
C ALA A 84 4.83 -4.58 10.38
N VAL A 85 4.90 -4.20 11.66
CA VAL A 85 6.15 -3.96 12.39
C VAL A 85 6.04 -4.63 13.75
N LYS A 86 7.06 -5.42 14.12
CA LYS A 86 7.17 -6.10 15.42
C LYS A 86 7.01 -5.09 16.56
N ARG A 87 6.30 -5.47 17.62
CA ARG A 87 5.91 -4.55 18.71
C ARG A 87 7.09 -3.80 19.32
N SER A 88 8.24 -4.47 19.51
CA SER A 88 9.47 -3.88 20.06
C SER A 88 10.15 -2.85 19.14
N TYR A 89 9.75 -2.76 17.88
CA TYR A 89 10.32 -1.85 16.87
C TYR A 89 9.29 -0.79 16.39
N ARG A 90 8.12 -0.71 17.04
CA ARG A 90 7.10 0.32 16.73
C ARG A 90 7.52 1.68 17.28
N ARG A 91 6.87 2.74 16.78
CA ARG A 91 7.14 4.15 17.14
C ARG A 91 8.55 4.65 16.76
N LEU A 92 9.24 3.95 15.86
CA LEU A 92 10.52 4.34 15.27
C LEU A 92 10.39 4.89 13.83
N GLY A 93 9.16 5.17 13.38
CA GLY A 93 8.88 5.65 12.01
C GLY A 93 9.04 4.61 10.90
N LEU A 94 9.28 3.33 11.23
CA LEU A 94 9.53 2.27 10.24
C LEU A 94 8.36 2.07 9.26
N ALA A 95 7.13 2.05 9.78
CA ALA A 95 5.94 1.85 8.95
C ALA A 95 5.75 2.96 7.91
N GLN A 96 6.00 4.21 8.30
CA GLN A 96 5.96 5.36 7.38
C GLN A 96 7.02 5.21 6.28
N LYS A 97 8.28 4.96 6.67
CA LYS A 97 9.38 4.80 5.71
C LYS A 97 9.15 3.64 4.72
N LEU A 98 8.62 2.51 5.19
CA LEU A 98 8.24 1.38 4.33
C LEU A 98 7.17 1.79 3.31
N MET A 99 6.12 2.48 3.77
CA MET A 99 5.03 2.93 2.91
C MET A 99 5.47 3.98 1.89
N ASP A 100 6.33 4.92 2.26
CA ASP A 100 6.83 5.95 1.36
C ASP A 100 7.76 5.37 0.28
N GLN A 101 8.61 4.38 0.63
CA GLN A 101 9.41 3.64 -0.36
C GLN A 101 8.53 2.86 -1.34
N THR A 102 7.48 2.20 -0.83
CA THR A 102 6.52 1.47 -1.66
C THR A 102 5.76 2.41 -2.60
N ALA A 103 5.27 3.53 -2.09
CA ALA A 103 4.56 4.55 -2.88
C ALA A 103 5.45 5.10 -3.99
N ARG A 104 6.73 5.40 -3.69
CA ARG A 104 7.71 5.84 -4.68
C ARG A 104 7.91 4.79 -5.77
N ALA A 105 8.12 3.52 -5.41
CA ALA A 105 8.30 2.43 -6.37
C ALA A 105 7.05 2.23 -7.28
N MET A 106 5.85 2.41 -6.73
CA MET A 106 4.60 2.35 -7.51
C MET A 106 4.53 3.46 -8.57
N ILE A 107 5.00 4.67 -8.25
CA ILE A 107 5.03 5.81 -9.18
C ILE A 107 6.10 5.58 -10.26
N GLU A 108 7.33 5.27 -9.84
CA GLU A 108 8.49 5.15 -10.72
C GLU A 108 8.39 3.95 -11.67
N THR A 109 7.77 2.85 -11.24
CA THR A 109 7.75 1.59 -12.02
C THR A 109 6.44 1.36 -12.76
N PHE A 110 5.32 1.84 -12.21
CA PHE A 110 3.98 1.46 -12.68
C PHE A 110 3.04 2.66 -12.91
N ASN A 111 3.53 3.89 -12.73
CA ASN A 111 2.72 5.10 -12.91
C ASN A 111 1.42 5.10 -12.09
N ALA A 112 1.42 4.44 -10.93
CA ALA A 112 0.21 4.32 -10.12
C ALA A 112 -0.23 5.70 -9.60
N LYS A 113 -1.44 6.13 -9.96
CA LYS A 113 -1.93 7.47 -9.57
C LYS A 113 -2.43 7.54 -8.14
N TYR A 114 -2.81 6.41 -7.57
CA TYR A 114 -3.17 6.31 -6.16
C TYR A 114 -2.77 4.94 -5.61
N VAL A 115 -2.80 4.83 -4.28
CA VAL A 115 -2.64 3.57 -3.57
C VAL A 115 -3.81 3.35 -2.62
N SER A 116 -4.35 2.14 -2.59
CA SER A 116 -5.48 1.74 -1.76
C SER A 116 -5.09 0.71 -0.69
N LEU A 117 -5.89 0.64 0.37
CA LEU A 117 -5.78 -0.39 1.41
C LEU A 117 -7.10 -0.54 2.16
N HIS A 118 -7.19 -1.64 2.93
CA HIS A 118 -8.28 -1.90 3.88
C HIS A 118 -7.74 -1.90 5.30
N VAL A 119 -8.48 -1.27 6.22
CA VAL A 119 -8.12 -1.24 7.64
C VAL A 119 -9.35 -1.43 8.51
N ARG A 120 -9.23 -2.28 9.54
CA ARG A 120 -10.23 -2.47 10.61
C ARG A 120 -10.63 -1.13 11.22
N VAL A 121 -11.93 -0.90 11.35
CA VAL A 121 -12.48 0.33 11.94
C VAL A 121 -12.03 0.52 13.40
N SER A 122 -11.73 -0.57 14.12
CA SER A 122 -11.23 -0.55 15.49
C SER A 122 -9.72 -0.25 15.61
N ASN A 123 -8.94 -0.33 14.52
CA ASN A 123 -7.48 -0.24 14.57
C ASN A 123 -6.97 1.20 14.63
N ARG A 124 -7.14 1.84 15.79
CA ARG A 124 -6.77 3.25 16.04
C ARG A 124 -5.32 3.59 15.70
N ALA A 125 -4.38 2.67 15.93
CA ALA A 125 -2.96 2.90 15.65
C ALA A 125 -2.69 2.99 14.15
N ALA A 126 -3.28 2.07 13.37
CA ALA A 126 -3.17 2.10 11.91
C ALA A 126 -3.93 3.29 11.31
N LEU A 127 -5.11 3.61 11.82
CA LEU A 127 -5.88 4.79 11.37
C LEU A 127 -5.11 6.09 11.56
N ASN A 128 -4.44 6.27 12.71
CA ASN A 128 -3.59 7.44 12.93
C ASN A 128 -2.39 7.47 11.96
N LEU A 129 -1.76 6.33 11.69
CA LEU A 129 -0.68 6.23 10.70
C LEU A 129 -1.18 6.61 9.30
N TYR A 130 -2.26 5.99 8.84
CA TYR A 130 -2.75 6.18 7.48
C TYR A 130 -3.32 7.58 7.28
N ALA A 131 -4.24 8.04 8.13
CA ALA A 131 -4.89 9.34 7.96
C ALA A 131 -3.95 10.51 8.27
N ASN A 132 -3.31 10.51 9.44
CA ASN A 132 -2.60 11.70 9.93
C ASN A 132 -1.15 11.76 9.48
N THR A 133 -0.47 10.62 9.31
CA THR A 133 0.96 10.60 8.93
C THR A 133 1.15 10.44 7.43
N LEU A 134 0.34 9.59 6.79
CA LEU A 134 0.51 9.23 5.38
C LEU A 134 -0.49 9.92 4.44
N GLY A 135 -1.50 10.63 4.97
CA GLY A 135 -2.45 11.38 4.16
C GLY A 135 -3.43 10.50 3.36
N PHE A 136 -3.73 9.30 3.84
CA PHE A 136 -4.82 8.49 3.31
C PHE A 136 -6.16 9.09 3.71
N GLN A 137 -7.14 9.00 2.81
CA GLN A 137 -8.52 9.40 3.04
C GLN A 137 -9.43 8.17 2.99
N ILE A 138 -10.50 8.18 3.80
CA ILE A 138 -11.52 7.13 3.75
C ILE A 138 -12.33 7.34 2.48
N ASN A 139 -12.36 6.33 1.61
CA ASN A 139 -13.16 6.32 0.39
C ASN A 139 -14.54 5.70 0.64
N GLU A 140 -14.56 4.57 1.35
CA GLU A 140 -15.79 3.79 1.59
C GLU A 140 -15.68 3.00 2.89
N ILE A 141 -16.84 2.62 3.45
CA ILE A 141 -16.95 1.66 4.56
C ILE A 141 -17.47 0.36 3.97
N GLU A 142 -16.70 -0.72 4.10
CA GLU A 142 -17.07 -2.05 3.63
C GLU A 142 -17.62 -2.89 4.80
N PRO A 143 -18.93 -3.15 4.85
CA PRO A 143 -19.55 -3.84 5.97
C PRO A 143 -19.16 -5.31 6.00
N LYS A 144 -18.87 -5.85 7.19
CA LYS A 144 -18.50 -7.26 7.42
C LYS A 144 -17.36 -7.75 6.51
N TYR A 145 -16.39 -6.89 6.25
CA TYR A 145 -15.24 -7.21 5.39
C TYR A 145 -14.37 -8.31 5.99
N TYR A 146 -14.12 -8.25 7.29
CA TYR A 146 -13.27 -9.22 7.98
C TYR A 146 -14.06 -10.47 8.40
N ALA A 147 -13.36 -11.60 8.57
CA ALA A 147 -13.97 -12.90 8.82
C ALA A 147 -14.76 -12.99 10.14
N ASP A 148 -14.42 -12.14 11.12
CA ASP A 148 -15.13 -11.97 12.38
C ASP A 148 -16.34 -11.02 12.29
N GLY A 149 -16.64 -10.53 11.09
CA GLY A 149 -17.75 -9.63 10.81
C GLY A 149 -17.44 -8.15 11.10
N GLU A 150 -16.19 -7.80 11.40
CA GLU A 150 -15.79 -6.39 11.55
C GLU A 150 -15.79 -5.69 10.19
N ASP A 151 -16.26 -4.43 10.19
CA ASP A 151 -16.22 -3.55 9.03
C ASP A 151 -14.79 -3.09 8.73
N ALA A 152 -14.54 -2.71 7.47
CA ALA A 152 -13.29 -2.11 7.05
C ALA A 152 -13.51 -0.68 6.52
N TYR A 153 -12.56 0.21 6.77
CA TYR A 153 -12.40 1.39 5.94
C TYR A 153 -11.57 1.04 4.71
N ALA A 154 -12.13 1.25 3.52
CA ALA A 154 -11.37 1.31 2.28
C ALA A 154 -10.75 2.70 2.19
N MET A 155 -9.42 2.79 2.29
CA MET A 155 -8.69 4.06 2.27
C MET A 155 -7.88 4.21 0.99
N ARG A 156 -7.72 5.44 0.52
CA ARG A 156 -6.91 5.79 -0.66
C ARG A 156 -5.96 6.96 -0.36
N ARG A 157 -4.75 6.93 -0.92
CA ARG A 157 -3.80 8.05 -0.92
C ARG A 157 -3.49 8.43 -2.37
N ASP A 158 -3.63 9.71 -2.68
CA ASP A 158 -3.25 10.26 -3.98
C ASP A 158 -1.72 10.29 -4.14
N LEU A 159 -1.23 9.55 -5.13
CA LEU A 159 0.19 9.46 -5.44
C LEU A 159 0.64 10.57 -6.40
N VAL A 160 -0.27 11.22 -7.12
CA VAL A 160 0.06 12.38 -7.98
C VAL A 160 0.49 13.56 -7.11
N SER A 161 -0.30 13.89 -6.08
CA SER A 161 0.06 14.93 -5.12
C SER A 161 1.33 14.59 -4.33
N PHE A 162 1.47 13.32 -3.92
CA PHE A 162 2.67 12.85 -3.22
C PHE A 162 3.94 12.98 -4.10
N ALA A 163 3.85 12.62 -5.38
CA ALA A 163 4.95 12.73 -6.33
C ALA A 163 5.40 14.19 -6.50
N LYS A 164 4.44 15.12 -6.65
CA LYS A 164 4.73 16.57 -6.73
C LYS A 164 5.43 17.09 -5.48
N GLN A 165 4.95 16.72 -4.29
CA GLN A 165 5.51 17.19 -3.02
C GLN A 165 6.94 16.66 -2.77
N ASN A 166 7.27 15.50 -3.31
CA ASN A 166 8.55 14.82 -3.06
C ASN A 166 9.49 14.81 -4.27
N ASN A 167 9.16 15.55 -5.34
CA ASN A 167 9.92 15.61 -6.59
C ASN A 167 10.25 14.20 -7.13
N ILE A 168 9.24 13.33 -7.20
CA ILE A 168 9.37 11.96 -7.72
C ILE A 168 9.05 11.98 -9.22
N GLU A 169 9.96 11.44 -10.02
CA GLU A 169 9.76 11.28 -11.46
C GLU A 169 9.06 9.94 -11.75
N PRO A 170 7.85 9.93 -12.35
CA PRO A 170 7.16 8.70 -12.72
C PRO A 170 7.85 8.00 -13.90
N GLY A 171 7.58 6.71 -14.08
CA GLY A 171 8.17 5.92 -15.17
C GLY A 171 7.80 6.44 -16.57
N ASP A 172 6.59 6.98 -16.72
CA ASP A 172 6.14 7.70 -17.91
C ASP A 172 5.47 9.05 -17.51
N PRO A 173 6.23 10.16 -17.52
CA PRO A 173 5.71 11.47 -17.14
C PRO A 173 4.51 11.95 -17.97
N GLU A 174 4.44 11.59 -19.25
CA GLU A 174 3.36 12.08 -20.11
C GLU A 174 2.01 11.51 -19.71
N SER A 175 1.93 10.21 -19.41
CA SER A 175 0.68 9.59 -18.96
C SER A 175 0.34 9.91 -17.52
N PHE A 176 1.35 10.01 -16.65
CA PHE A 176 1.14 10.19 -15.21
C PHE A 176 0.57 11.57 -14.87
N TRP A 177 1.11 12.63 -15.49
CA TRP A 177 0.70 14.01 -15.21
C TRP A 177 -0.56 14.46 -15.94
N LYS A 178 -1.04 13.69 -16.93
CA LYS A 178 -2.32 13.95 -17.60
C LYS A 178 -3.47 13.83 -16.60
N THR A 179 -4.15 14.95 -16.38
CA THR A 179 -5.36 15.02 -15.57
C THR A 179 -6.54 14.56 -16.42
N LYS A 180 -7.39 13.65 -15.92
CA LYS A 180 -8.62 13.30 -16.65
C LYS A 180 -9.53 14.54 -16.70
N PRO A 181 -10.08 14.92 -17.86
CA PRO A 181 -11.05 16.00 -17.92
C PRO A 181 -12.29 15.60 -17.09
N GLY A 182 -12.59 16.34 -16.02
CA GLY A 182 -13.79 16.12 -15.19
C GLY A 182 -13.59 16.03 -13.67
N ALA A 183 -12.35 16.04 -13.15
CA ALA A 183 -12.10 15.95 -11.71
C ALA A 183 -12.27 17.28 -10.93
N GLU A 184 -12.54 18.41 -11.60
CA GLU A 184 -12.64 19.73 -10.95
C GLU A 184 -14.04 20.14 -10.46
N ASP A 185 -15.12 19.42 -10.77
CA ASP A 185 -16.50 19.90 -10.49
C ASP A 185 -17.25 19.22 -9.33
N LYS A 186 -16.56 18.76 -8.28
CA LYS A 186 -17.23 18.26 -7.04
C LYS A 186 -16.78 18.91 -5.74
N LYS A 187 -16.30 20.15 -5.80
CA LYS A 187 -16.19 21.04 -4.63
C LYS A 187 -17.00 22.31 -4.91
N ASN A 188 -18.32 22.22 -4.83
CA ASN A 188 -19.26 23.32 -4.52
C ASN A 188 -20.70 22.87 -4.83
N ILE A 189 -21.32 22.11 -3.93
CA ILE A 189 -22.77 22.14 -3.68
C ILE A 189 -22.97 21.96 -2.17
#